data_AF-A0A1U7QP41-F1
#
_entry.id   AF-A0A1U7QP41-F1
#
_cell.length_a   1.000
_cell.length_b   1.000
_cell.length_c   1.000
_cell.angle_alpha   90.00
_cell.angle_beta   90.00
_cell.angle_gamma   90.00
#
_symmetry.space_group_name_H-M   'P 1'
#
loop_
_entity.id
_entity.type
_entity.pdbx_description
1 polymer ?
#
loop_
_entity_poly.entity_id
_entity_poly.type
_entity_poly.pdbx_seq_one_letter_code
_entity_poly.pdbx_strand_id
1 'polypeptide(L)'
;MEPGPRSRPAEPGPCVSASPSAGAALPASGAEPGSRPAAVAAVLPAGGCGERMGVRTPKQFCRVLGRPLISYTLQALERVCWIKDIVVAVTRENMEEMRNIIQRYGHKRVSLAEAGATRHRSIFNGLKALAEDQPDGKLTKPEVVIIHDAVRPFVDEDILLRVVIAANEHGAAGAIRPLVSTVISPSADGCLDHSLDRAQHRASEMPQAFLFDVIYDAYQQCSDYDLEFGTECLQLALKYCHTKAKLLEGSPDLWKVTYKQDLYAAESMIKEKISQEICVVVNTKDEESVGYLLKEALRNELNCINITSTPLDLPGRDTQNFLMAQCYSFIHVNVVSSDSHETQRFLSIIEESSLPLLYPVVVVLVCFLDFTLVPLTQKMESLVWIRDLAKEVKKSNVLLSGLLINHSQDEQKLQESLQQGASIIGSLVKERSSALAGQLLVA
;
A
#
# COMPACT_ATOMS: atom_id res chain seq x y z
N MET A 1 -43.97 -40.27 35.42
CA MET A 1 -43.87 -38.91 36.00
C MET A 1 -42.66 -38.90 36.90
N GLU A 2 -41.58 -38.24 36.47
CA GLU A 2 -40.67 -37.44 37.29
C GLU A 2 -39.67 -36.77 36.33
N PRO A 3 -39.50 -35.43 36.35
CA PRO A 3 -38.61 -34.74 35.44
C PRO A 3 -37.19 -34.67 36.01
N GLY A 4 -36.20 -35.13 35.24
CA GLY A 4 -34.78 -34.93 35.53
C GLY A 4 -34.34 -33.46 35.42
N PRO A 5 -33.19 -33.10 36.03
CA PRO A 5 -32.84 -31.72 36.31
C PRO A 5 -32.50 -30.95 35.03
N ARG A 6 -33.11 -29.76 34.90
CA ARG A 6 -32.80 -28.77 33.86
C ARG A 6 -31.39 -28.22 34.09
N SER A 7 -30.46 -28.53 33.21
CA SER A 7 -29.17 -27.85 33.13
C SER A 7 -29.38 -26.41 32.66
N ARG A 8 -28.90 -25.46 33.48
CA ARG A 8 -28.89 -24.03 33.14
C ARG A 8 -27.85 -23.76 32.03
N PRO A 9 -28.07 -22.77 31.15
CA PRO A 9 -27.02 -22.27 30.27
C PRO A 9 -25.88 -21.67 31.09
N ALA A 10 -24.64 -21.92 30.67
CA ALA A 10 -23.43 -21.35 31.28
C ALA A 10 -23.45 -19.82 31.19
N GLU A 11 -23.14 -19.15 32.30
CA GLU A 11 -22.97 -17.70 32.36
C GLU A 11 -21.76 -17.26 31.52
N PRO A 12 -21.81 -16.07 30.88
CA PRO A 12 -20.66 -15.51 30.18
C PRO A 12 -19.52 -15.26 31.17
N GLY A 13 -18.32 -15.75 30.85
CA GLY A 13 -17.12 -15.51 31.64
C GLY A 13 -16.77 -14.02 31.78
N PRO A 14 -16.02 -13.63 32.81
CA PRO A 14 -15.81 -12.24 33.16
C PRO A 14 -15.02 -11.49 32.07
N CYS A 15 -15.50 -10.29 31.72
CA CYS A 15 -14.75 -9.30 30.95
C CYS A 15 -13.53 -8.85 31.75
N VAL A 16 -12.32 -9.18 31.29
CA VAL A 16 -11.09 -8.64 31.84
C VAL A 16 -10.87 -7.25 31.24
N SER A 17 -11.25 -6.21 31.99
CA SER A 17 -10.85 -4.83 31.71
C SER A 17 -9.40 -4.63 32.14
N ALA A 18 -8.48 -4.57 31.18
CA ALA A 18 -7.09 -4.18 31.44
C ALA A 18 -6.93 -2.67 31.22
N SER A 19 -6.75 -1.94 32.32
CA SER A 19 -6.19 -0.58 32.33
C SER A 19 -4.65 -0.64 32.17
N PRO A 20 -4.01 0.39 31.61
CA PRO A 20 -2.60 0.33 31.25
C PRO A 20 -1.74 0.50 32.50
N SER A 21 -0.87 -0.46 32.78
CA SER A 21 0.18 -0.33 33.81
C SER A 21 1.56 -0.38 33.18
N ALA A 22 2.39 0.50 33.73
CA ALA A 22 3.73 0.91 33.38
C ALA A 22 4.72 -0.19 32.94
N GLY A 23 5.50 0.21 31.92
CA GLY A 23 6.86 -0.22 31.57
C GLY A 23 7.49 -1.39 32.33
N ALA A 24 7.59 -2.52 31.63
CA ALA A 24 8.62 -3.53 31.87
C ALA A 24 9.47 -3.65 30.59
N ALA A 25 10.72 -3.22 30.68
CA ALA A 25 11.71 -3.34 29.63
C ALA A 25 11.99 -4.82 29.31
N LEU A 26 11.94 -5.17 28.03
CA LEU A 26 12.39 -6.46 27.52
C LEU A 26 13.92 -6.57 27.67
N PRO A 27 14.48 -7.73 28.02
CA PRO A 27 15.91 -7.90 28.08
C PRO A 27 16.48 -7.87 26.66
N ALA A 28 17.42 -6.95 26.43
CA ALA A 28 18.23 -6.90 25.24
C ALA A 28 19.11 -8.17 25.17
N SER A 29 18.70 -9.17 24.40
CA SER A 29 19.59 -10.24 23.98
C SER A 29 20.48 -9.70 22.87
N GLY A 30 21.79 -9.69 23.12
CA GLY A 30 22.80 -9.18 22.19
C GLY A 30 22.75 -9.90 20.85
N ALA A 31 22.33 -9.18 19.82
CA ALA A 31 22.68 -9.47 18.43
C ALA A 31 23.74 -8.44 18.02
N GLU A 32 24.90 -8.92 17.58
CA GLU A 32 25.94 -8.04 17.06
C GLU A 32 25.42 -7.21 15.88
N PRO A 33 25.69 -5.89 15.82
CA PRO A 33 25.35 -5.06 14.69
C PRO A 33 26.38 -5.29 13.57
N GLY A 34 26.18 -6.32 12.74
CA GLY A 34 27.12 -6.59 11.65
C GLY A 34 26.76 -7.67 10.64
N SER A 35 25.78 -8.54 10.92
CA SER A 35 25.33 -9.55 9.95
C SER A 35 24.57 -8.88 8.81
N ARG A 36 25.24 -8.59 7.69
CA ARG A 36 24.55 -8.30 6.43
C ARG A 36 23.54 -9.42 6.19
N PRO A 37 22.29 -9.14 5.79
CA PRO A 37 21.36 -10.18 5.40
C PRO A 37 22.05 -11.08 4.37
N ALA A 38 21.85 -12.39 4.52
CA ALA A 38 22.14 -13.42 3.53
C ALA A 38 21.78 -12.94 2.11
N ALA A 39 22.36 -13.50 1.05
CA ALA A 39 21.93 -13.12 -0.30
C ALA A 39 20.43 -13.45 -0.47
N VAL A 40 19.54 -12.44 -0.56
CA VAL A 40 18.09 -12.66 -0.60
C VAL A 40 17.50 -12.34 -1.98
N ALA A 41 16.59 -13.19 -2.45
CA ALA A 41 15.69 -12.91 -3.57
C ALA A 41 14.23 -13.19 -3.19
N ALA A 42 13.28 -12.77 -4.03
CA ALA A 42 11.86 -13.03 -3.86
C ALA A 42 11.25 -13.70 -5.10
N VAL A 43 10.28 -14.59 -4.91
CA VAL A 43 9.49 -15.23 -5.97
C VAL A 43 8.01 -14.95 -5.75
N LEU A 44 7.35 -14.41 -6.77
CA LEU A 44 5.93 -14.05 -6.76
C LEU A 44 5.17 -14.89 -7.79
N PRO A 45 4.34 -15.88 -7.38
CA PRO A 45 3.41 -16.52 -8.29
C PRO A 45 2.26 -15.56 -8.64
N ALA A 46 2.22 -15.14 -9.89
CA ALA A 46 1.25 -14.20 -10.46
C ALA A 46 0.53 -14.79 -11.71
N GLY A 47 0.45 -16.12 -11.80
CA GLY A 47 -0.23 -16.83 -12.90
C GLY A 47 -1.73 -17.10 -12.67
N GLY A 48 -2.26 -16.86 -11.48
CA GLY A 48 -3.65 -17.19 -11.16
C GLY A 48 -4.68 -16.31 -11.89
N CYS A 49 -5.79 -16.92 -12.30
CA CYS A 49 -6.92 -16.26 -12.96
C CYS A 49 -7.82 -15.45 -11.99
N GLY A 50 -7.84 -15.80 -10.70
CA GLY A 50 -8.61 -15.05 -9.69
C GLY A 50 -10.13 -15.26 -9.75
N GLU A 51 -10.60 -16.46 -10.12
CA GLU A 51 -12.03 -16.82 -10.28
C GLU A 51 -12.97 -16.26 -9.21
N ARG A 52 -12.59 -16.33 -7.93
CA ARG A 52 -13.39 -15.82 -6.79
C ARG A 52 -13.66 -14.32 -6.81
N MET A 53 -12.86 -13.54 -7.52
CA MET A 53 -13.05 -12.10 -7.66
C MET A 53 -14.16 -11.76 -8.66
N GLY A 54 -14.56 -12.71 -9.53
CA GLY A 54 -15.67 -12.54 -10.46
C GLY A 54 -15.43 -11.50 -11.56
N VAL A 55 -14.17 -11.16 -11.84
CA VAL A 55 -13.75 -10.20 -12.88
C VAL A 55 -13.01 -10.92 -14.01
N ARG A 56 -13.09 -10.38 -15.23
CA ARG A 56 -12.39 -10.95 -16.40
C ARG A 56 -10.88 -10.76 -16.34
N THR A 57 -10.43 -9.67 -15.71
CA THR A 57 -9.01 -9.34 -15.56
C THR A 57 -8.41 -10.19 -14.43
N PRO A 58 -7.26 -10.85 -14.64
CA PRO A 58 -6.57 -11.53 -13.56
C PRO A 58 -6.35 -10.58 -12.38
N LYS A 59 -6.70 -11.01 -11.17
CA LYS A 59 -6.82 -10.15 -9.98
C LYS A 59 -5.58 -9.30 -9.66
N GLN A 60 -4.39 -9.79 -9.97
CA GLN A 60 -3.11 -9.09 -9.80
C GLN A 60 -3.00 -7.85 -10.71
N PHE A 61 -3.76 -7.80 -11.80
CA PHE A 61 -3.84 -6.66 -12.72
C PHE A 61 -5.07 -5.78 -12.50
N CYS A 62 -5.94 -6.11 -11.53
CA CYS A 62 -7.01 -5.21 -11.12
C CYS A 62 -6.42 -3.87 -10.65
N ARG A 63 -7.03 -2.78 -11.10
CA ARG A 63 -6.53 -1.43 -10.82
C ARG A 63 -7.15 -0.88 -9.54
N VAL A 64 -6.29 -0.33 -8.69
CA VAL A 64 -6.65 0.49 -7.55
C VAL A 64 -6.05 1.87 -7.80
N LEU A 65 -6.87 2.92 -7.80
CA LEU A 65 -6.45 4.29 -8.19
C LEU A 65 -5.74 4.34 -9.55
N GLY A 66 -6.23 3.56 -10.53
CA GLY A 66 -5.66 3.50 -11.87
C GLY A 66 -4.38 2.67 -12.02
N ARG A 67 -3.80 2.17 -10.91
CA ARG A 67 -2.56 1.37 -10.90
C ARG A 67 -2.83 -0.11 -10.58
N PRO A 68 -2.22 -1.07 -11.31
CA PRO A 68 -2.40 -2.51 -11.05
C PRO A 68 -1.97 -2.94 -9.65
N LEU A 69 -2.71 -3.85 -9.02
CA LEU A 69 -2.45 -4.32 -7.67
C LEU A 69 -1.02 -4.85 -7.46
N ILE A 70 -0.51 -5.64 -8.42
CA ILE A 70 0.85 -6.20 -8.37
C ILE A 70 1.93 -5.12 -8.31
N SER A 71 1.69 -3.96 -8.91
CA SER A 71 2.67 -2.86 -8.89
C SER A 71 2.86 -2.30 -7.47
N TYR A 72 1.83 -2.33 -6.62
CA TYR A 72 1.97 -1.96 -5.21
C TYR A 72 2.82 -2.99 -4.44
N THR A 73 2.59 -4.28 -4.69
CA THR A 73 3.38 -5.36 -4.09
C THR A 73 4.85 -5.28 -4.50
N LEU A 74 5.12 -5.04 -5.79
CA LEU A 74 6.48 -4.84 -6.29
C LEU A 74 7.14 -3.63 -5.63
N GLN A 75 6.44 -2.50 -5.53
CA GLN A 75 6.98 -1.32 -4.85
C GLN A 75 7.27 -1.58 -3.37
N ALA A 76 6.45 -2.36 -2.67
CA ALA A 76 6.69 -2.71 -1.26
C ALA A 76 7.98 -3.52 -1.11
N LEU A 77 8.19 -4.53 -1.96
CA LEU A 77 9.42 -5.33 -1.97
C LEU A 77 10.64 -4.52 -2.46
N GLU A 78 10.44 -3.61 -3.42
CA GLU A 78 11.51 -2.78 -3.97
C GLU A 78 12.04 -1.74 -2.98
N ARG A 79 11.23 -1.33 -1.99
CA ARG A 79 11.70 -0.44 -0.91
C ARG A 79 12.73 -1.14 -0.01
N VAL A 80 12.73 -2.46 0.01
CA VAL A 80 13.66 -3.27 0.79
C VAL A 80 14.96 -3.42 -0.01
N CYS A 81 16.02 -2.74 0.45
CA CYS A 81 17.26 -2.62 -0.31
C CYS A 81 18.06 -3.94 -0.39
N TRP A 82 17.90 -4.83 0.58
CA TRP A 82 18.63 -6.10 0.67
C TRP A 82 18.00 -7.26 -0.12
N ILE A 83 16.78 -7.10 -0.66
CA ILE A 83 16.19 -8.06 -1.62
C ILE A 83 16.81 -7.79 -3.00
N LYS A 84 17.73 -8.63 -3.47
CA LYS A 84 18.51 -8.36 -4.69
C LYS A 84 17.72 -8.53 -5.97
N ASP A 85 16.91 -9.58 -6.04
CA ASP A 85 16.18 -9.98 -7.24
C ASP A 85 14.72 -10.34 -6.88
N ILE A 86 13.79 -9.96 -7.74
CA ILE A 86 12.36 -10.26 -7.61
C ILE A 86 11.92 -10.98 -8.89
N VAL A 87 11.65 -12.28 -8.79
CA VAL A 87 11.15 -13.09 -9.89
C VAL A 87 9.63 -13.14 -9.85
N VAL A 88 8.98 -12.70 -10.92
CA VAL A 88 7.52 -12.74 -11.05
C VAL A 88 7.15 -13.78 -12.08
N ALA A 89 6.43 -14.82 -11.65
CA ALA A 89 5.92 -15.86 -12.52
C ALA A 89 4.53 -15.47 -13.05
N VAL A 90 4.43 -15.09 -14.32
CA VAL A 90 3.16 -14.72 -14.99
C VAL A 90 2.85 -15.68 -16.13
N THR A 91 1.57 -15.85 -16.46
CA THR A 91 1.20 -16.70 -17.60
C THR A 91 1.75 -16.11 -18.90
N ARG A 92 1.97 -16.97 -19.90
CA ARG A 92 2.50 -16.58 -21.21
C ARG A 92 1.70 -15.43 -21.85
N GLU A 93 0.38 -15.44 -21.71
CA GLU A 93 -0.53 -14.45 -22.27
C GLU A 93 -0.37 -13.07 -21.60
N ASN A 94 0.08 -13.04 -20.35
CA ASN A 94 0.22 -11.83 -19.55
C ASN A 94 1.68 -11.32 -19.47
N MET A 95 2.64 -12.00 -20.13
CA MET A 95 4.04 -11.59 -20.13
C MET A 95 4.23 -10.15 -20.63
N GLU A 96 3.57 -9.79 -21.74
CA GLU A 96 3.70 -8.45 -22.33
C GLU A 96 3.05 -7.37 -21.46
N GLU A 97 1.87 -7.63 -20.91
CA GLU A 97 1.23 -6.72 -19.95
C GLU A 97 2.12 -6.50 -18.72
N MET A 98 2.76 -7.56 -18.20
CA MET A 98 3.67 -7.44 -17.07
C MET A 98 4.92 -6.62 -17.42
N ARG A 99 5.51 -6.80 -18.61
CA ARG A 99 6.62 -5.97 -19.11
C ARG A 99 6.22 -4.50 -19.20
N ASN A 100 5.02 -4.22 -19.73
CA ASN A 100 4.46 -2.87 -19.79
C ASN A 100 4.27 -2.27 -18.40
N ILE A 101 3.80 -3.03 -17.42
CA ILE A 101 3.69 -2.58 -16.02
C ILE A 101 5.07 -2.27 -15.44
N ILE A 102 6.06 -3.15 -15.63
CA ILE A 102 7.43 -2.94 -15.13
C ILE A 102 8.01 -1.64 -15.70
N GLN A 103 7.94 -1.47 -17.02
CA GLN A 103 8.44 -0.28 -17.71
C GLN A 103 7.68 0.98 -17.29
N ARG A 104 6.34 0.93 -17.29
CA ARG A 104 5.48 2.07 -16.99
C ARG A 104 5.74 2.61 -15.60
N TYR A 105 5.83 1.75 -14.58
CA TYR A 105 5.99 2.16 -13.18
C TYR A 105 7.46 2.18 -12.71
N GLY A 106 8.41 1.97 -13.63
CA GLY A 106 9.84 2.06 -13.34
C GLY A 106 10.34 1.02 -12.33
N HIS A 107 9.70 -0.16 -12.30
CA HIS A 107 10.08 -1.26 -11.42
C HIS A 107 11.49 -1.78 -11.78
N LYS A 108 12.29 -2.08 -10.76
CA LYS A 108 13.71 -2.45 -10.86
C LYS A 108 13.93 -3.78 -10.16
N ARG A 109 14.98 -4.50 -10.58
CA ARG A 109 15.31 -5.82 -10.01
C ARG A 109 14.23 -6.87 -10.25
N VAL A 110 13.36 -6.66 -11.25
CA VAL A 110 12.28 -7.58 -11.59
C VAL A 110 12.68 -8.41 -12.80
N SER A 111 12.64 -9.72 -12.64
CA SER A 111 12.78 -10.70 -13.72
C SER A 111 11.48 -11.47 -13.88
N LEU A 112 11.16 -11.85 -15.12
CA LEU A 112 9.95 -12.59 -15.44
C LEU A 112 10.25 -14.07 -15.66
N ALA A 113 9.36 -14.92 -15.17
CA ALA A 113 9.33 -16.34 -15.47
C ALA A 113 7.94 -16.71 -16.00
N GLU A 114 7.85 -17.76 -16.82
CA GLU A 114 6.57 -18.31 -17.24
C GLU A 114 5.94 -19.06 -16.06
N ALA A 115 4.70 -18.71 -15.71
CA ALA A 115 3.91 -19.39 -14.70
C ALA A 115 3.48 -20.79 -15.18
N GLY A 116 3.40 -21.73 -14.25
CA GLY A 116 2.77 -23.03 -14.50
C GLY A 116 1.26 -22.98 -14.30
N ALA A 117 0.58 -24.09 -14.60
CA ALA A 117 -0.87 -24.21 -14.43
C ALA A 117 -1.34 -24.02 -12.97
N THR A 118 -0.50 -24.35 -12.00
CA THR A 118 -0.81 -24.25 -10.56
C THR A 118 0.13 -23.28 -9.84
N ARG A 119 -0.23 -22.94 -8.59
CA ARG A 119 0.61 -22.09 -7.73
C ARG A 119 2.00 -22.69 -7.51
N HIS A 120 2.10 -23.97 -7.15
CA HIS A 120 3.38 -24.62 -6.90
C HIS A 120 4.25 -24.72 -8.16
N ARG A 121 3.66 -25.04 -9.32
CA ARG A 121 4.40 -25.04 -10.59
C ARG A 121 4.95 -23.66 -10.94
N SER A 122 4.17 -22.60 -10.69
CA SER A 122 4.61 -21.21 -10.88
C SER A 122 5.76 -20.81 -9.95
N ILE A 123 5.68 -21.20 -8.67
CA ILE A 123 6.78 -20.96 -7.72
C ILE A 123 8.03 -21.71 -8.16
N PHE A 124 7.90 -22.98 -8.56
CA PHE A 124 9.05 -23.78 -8.97
C PHE A 124 9.75 -23.17 -10.19
N ASN A 125 9.00 -22.69 -11.19
CA ASN A 125 9.58 -21.98 -12.33
C ASN A 125 10.34 -20.71 -11.90
N GLY A 126 9.81 -19.97 -10.92
CA GLY A 126 10.51 -18.83 -10.34
C GLY A 126 11.80 -19.21 -9.61
N LEU A 127 11.81 -20.33 -8.88
CA LEU A 127 13.01 -20.85 -8.24
C LEU A 127 14.05 -21.34 -9.26
N LYS A 128 13.61 -22.00 -10.34
CA LYS A 128 14.50 -22.39 -11.45
C LYS A 128 15.18 -21.19 -12.09
N ALA A 129 14.44 -20.09 -12.27
CA ALA A 129 15.02 -18.85 -12.79
C ALA A 129 16.15 -18.28 -11.91
N LEU A 130 16.14 -18.58 -10.60
CA LEU A 130 17.21 -18.19 -9.66
C LEU A 130 18.36 -19.21 -9.58
N ALA A 131 18.13 -20.47 -9.96
CA ALA A 131 19.14 -21.55 -9.91
C ALA A 131 19.90 -21.73 -11.24
N GLU A 132 19.21 -21.52 -12.36
CA GLU A 132 19.65 -21.93 -13.69
C GLU A 132 20.01 -20.71 -14.56
N ASP A 133 20.92 -20.89 -15.53
CA ASP A 133 21.28 -19.84 -16.47
C ASP A 133 20.07 -19.53 -17.38
N GLN A 134 19.65 -18.26 -17.43
CA GLN A 134 18.53 -17.82 -18.28
C GLN A 134 19.05 -17.16 -19.57
N PRO A 135 18.26 -17.18 -20.67
CA PRO A 135 18.63 -16.52 -21.92
C PRO A 135 18.91 -15.02 -21.76
N ASP A 136 18.20 -14.38 -20.83
CA ASP A 136 18.26 -12.93 -20.57
C ASP A 136 19.33 -12.53 -19.53
N GLY A 137 20.17 -13.49 -19.09
CA GLY A 137 21.26 -13.26 -18.14
C GLY A 137 21.19 -14.15 -16.90
N LYS A 138 22.30 -14.23 -16.16
CA LYS A 138 22.42 -15.07 -14.97
C LYS A 138 21.98 -14.29 -13.72
N LEU A 139 20.90 -14.73 -13.07
CA LEU A 139 20.57 -14.29 -11.72
C LEU A 139 21.52 -14.93 -10.70
N THR A 140 21.78 -14.25 -9.60
CA THR A 140 22.61 -14.82 -8.53
C THR A 140 21.74 -15.71 -7.66
N LYS A 141 22.09 -16.99 -7.56
CA LYS A 141 21.45 -17.92 -6.63
C LYS A 141 21.46 -17.32 -5.22
N PRO A 142 20.30 -17.09 -4.59
CA PRO A 142 20.24 -16.55 -3.24
C PRO A 142 20.55 -17.65 -2.21
N GLU A 143 20.93 -17.23 -1.01
CA GLU A 143 21.02 -18.09 0.16
C GLU A 143 19.62 -18.26 0.79
N VAL A 144 18.82 -17.18 0.83
CA VAL A 144 17.43 -17.20 1.30
C VAL A 144 16.51 -16.70 0.20
N VAL A 145 15.41 -17.41 -0.05
CA VAL A 145 14.36 -16.97 -0.96
C VAL A 145 13.06 -16.70 -0.22
N ILE A 146 12.44 -15.56 -0.52
CA ILE A 146 11.13 -15.17 -0.04
C ILE A 146 10.10 -15.64 -1.07
N ILE A 147 9.02 -16.28 -0.61
CA ILE A 147 7.83 -16.54 -1.42
C ILE A 147 6.75 -15.56 -0.94
N HIS A 148 6.23 -14.74 -1.86
CA HIS A 148 5.18 -13.76 -1.56
C HIS A 148 4.08 -13.77 -2.63
N ASP A 149 2.81 -13.64 -2.24
CA ASP A 149 1.74 -13.57 -3.23
C ASP A 149 1.66 -12.16 -3.84
N ALA A 150 1.53 -12.07 -5.18
CA ALA A 150 1.44 -10.80 -5.91
C ALA A 150 0.27 -9.86 -5.51
N VAL A 151 -0.72 -10.38 -4.78
CA VAL A 151 -1.94 -9.69 -4.35
C VAL A 151 -1.97 -9.41 -2.82
N ARG A 152 -0.79 -9.26 -2.22
CA ARG A 152 -0.59 -8.86 -0.81
C ARG A 152 0.29 -7.60 -0.77
N PRO A 153 -0.25 -6.42 -1.13
CA PRO A 153 0.54 -5.21 -1.32
C PRO A 153 1.02 -4.56 -0.01
N PHE A 154 0.45 -4.94 1.14
CA PHE A 154 0.74 -4.36 2.45
C PHE A 154 1.70 -5.24 3.25
N VAL A 155 2.93 -5.36 2.74
CA VAL A 155 4.03 -6.03 3.43
C VAL A 155 5.09 -4.99 3.82
N ASP A 156 5.58 -5.07 5.05
CA ASP A 156 6.62 -4.18 5.57
C ASP A 156 7.97 -4.89 5.72
N GLU A 157 9.03 -4.12 5.90
CA GLU A 157 10.39 -4.64 6.02
C GLU A 157 10.59 -5.47 7.30
N ASP A 158 9.87 -5.15 8.39
CA ASP A 158 9.99 -5.86 9.66
C ASP A 158 9.64 -7.34 9.52
N ILE A 159 8.45 -7.65 8.98
CA ILE A 159 8.05 -9.06 8.84
C ILE A 159 8.95 -9.80 7.84
N LEU A 160 9.37 -9.14 6.75
CA LEU A 160 10.29 -9.71 5.76
C LEU A 160 11.63 -10.07 6.40
N LEU A 161 12.20 -9.16 7.20
CA LEU A 161 13.46 -9.39 7.90
C LEU A 161 13.32 -10.54 8.91
N ARG A 162 12.23 -10.55 9.69
CA ARG A 162 11.98 -11.59 10.69
C ARG A 162 11.84 -12.98 10.08
N VAL A 163 11.10 -13.13 8.96
CA VAL A 163 10.99 -14.44 8.29
C VAL A 163 12.33 -14.86 7.68
N VAL A 164 13.12 -13.94 7.12
CA VAL A 164 14.45 -14.24 6.56
C VAL A 164 15.42 -14.72 7.64
N ILE A 165 15.50 -14.01 8.78
CA ILE A 165 16.36 -14.42 9.91
C ILE A 165 15.94 -15.81 10.41
N ALA A 166 14.64 -16.01 10.65
CA ALA A 166 14.15 -17.29 11.13
C ALA A 166 14.37 -18.43 10.13
N ALA A 167 14.23 -18.17 8.83
CA ALA A 167 14.51 -19.14 7.78
C ALA A 167 15.99 -19.50 7.71
N ASN A 168 16.89 -18.52 7.92
CA ASN A 168 18.33 -18.78 7.96
C ASN A 168 18.71 -19.70 9.13
N GLU A 169 18.03 -19.56 10.27
CA GLU A 169 18.26 -20.39 11.45
C GLU A 169 17.59 -21.78 11.38
N HIS A 170 16.39 -21.86 10.81
CA HIS A 170 15.54 -23.07 10.88
C HIS A 170 15.34 -23.77 9.51
N GLY A 171 15.92 -23.25 8.44
CA GLY A 171 15.74 -23.70 7.06
C GLY A 171 14.47 -23.17 6.39
N ALA A 172 13.40 -22.91 7.15
CA ALA A 172 12.14 -22.35 6.65
C ALA A 172 11.43 -21.51 7.72
N ALA A 173 10.70 -20.49 7.30
CA ALA A 173 9.84 -19.70 8.17
C ALA A 173 8.64 -19.10 7.42
N GLY A 174 7.57 -18.80 8.15
CA GLY A 174 6.38 -18.19 7.56
C GLY A 174 5.57 -17.36 8.54
N ALA A 175 4.94 -16.31 8.01
CA ALA A 175 3.99 -15.51 8.75
C ALA A 175 2.70 -16.29 9.03
N ILE A 176 2.13 -16.12 10.21
CA ILE A 176 0.85 -16.68 10.63
C ILE A 176 -0.05 -15.61 11.22
N ARG A 177 -1.36 -15.87 11.20
CA ARG A 177 -2.37 -15.09 11.93
C ARG A 177 -3.35 -15.97 12.69
N PRO A 178 -3.99 -15.45 13.75
CA PRO A 178 -5.08 -16.14 14.41
C PRO A 178 -6.27 -16.34 13.46
N LEU A 179 -6.96 -17.47 13.62
CA LEU A 179 -8.21 -17.73 12.91
C LEU A 179 -9.32 -16.85 13.48
N VAL A 180 -10.07 -16.19 12.59
CA VAL A 180 -11.28 -15.43 12.97
C VAL A 180 -12.48 -16.38 13.07
N SER A 181 -12.71 -17.15 12.01
CA SER A 181 -13.81 -18.10 11.92
C SER A 181 -13.44 -19.49 12.46
N THR A 182 -14.43 -20.23 12.95
CA THR A 182 -14.30 -21.67 13.23
C THR A 182 -14.06 -22.43 11.93
N VAL A 183 -13.11 -23.37 11.94
CA VAL A 183 -12.83 -24.25 10.80
C VAL A 183 -13.59 -25.55 11.00
N ILE A 184 -14.36 -25.94 9.98
CA ILE A 184 -15.19 -27.15 10.00
C ILE A 184 -14.85 -28.04 8.81
N SER A 185 -14.97 -29.36 9.00
CA SER A 185 -14.96 -30.34 7.93
C SER A 185 -16.39 -30.69 7.55
N PRO A 186 -16.78 -30.61 6.27
CA PRO A 186 -18.07 -31.12 5.81
C PRO A 186 -18.01 -32.62 5.47
N SER A 187 -19.11 -33.33 5.67
CA SER A 187 -19.32 -34.67 5.13
C SER A 187 -19.65 -34.62 3.62
N ALA A 188 -19.63 -35.78 2.95
CA ALA A 188 -19.87 -35.87 1.51
C ALA A 188 -21.28 -35.40 1.07
N ASP A 189 -22.26 -35.45 1.97
CA ASP A 189 -23.64 -34.96 1.77
C ASP A 189 -23.83 -33.48 2.17
N GLY A 190 -22.75 -32.79 2.55
CA GLY A 190 -22.78 -31.35 2.86
C GLY A 190 -23.20 -30.99 4.28
N CYS A 191 -23.25 -31.97 5.20
CA CYS A 191 -23.49 -31.74 6.62
C CYS A 191 -22.19 -31.47 7.38
N LEU A 192 -22.30 -30.96 8.61
CA LEU A 192 -21.16 -30.79 9.51
C LEU A 192 -20.68 -32.18 9.97
N ASP A 193 -19.41 -32.49 9.72
CA ASP A 193 -18.74 -33.69 10.26
C ASP A 193 -18.09 -33.35 11.62
N HIS A 194 -17.11 -32.46 11.64
CA HIS A 194 -16.47 -32.00 12.88
C HIS A 194 -15.92 -30.57 12.76
N SER A 195 -15.59 -29.98 13.92
CA SER A 195 -14.92 -28.67 14.02
C SER A 195 -13.51 -28.83 14.59
N LEU A 196 -12.56 -28.06 14.08
CA LEU A 196 -11.20 -28.01 14.62
C LEU A 196 -11.14 -27.11 15.87
N ASP A 197 -10.27 -27.46 16.83
CA ASP A 197 -9.97 -26.58 17.96
C ASP A 197 -9.21 -25.35 17.47
N ARG A 198 -9.91 -24.20 17.40
CA ARG A 198 -9.38 -22.95 16.89
C ARG A 198 -8.12 -22.49 17.64
N ALA A 199 -7.96 -22.80 18.92
CA ALA A 199 -6.80 -22.38 19.70
C ALA A 199 -5.49 -23.05 19.23
N GLN A 200 -5.59 -24.26 18.69
CA GLN A 200 -4.47 -25.07 18.20
C GLN A 200 -4.11 -24.79 16.73
N HIS A 201 -4.86 -23.94 16.04
CA HIS A 201 -4.69 -23.69 14.61
C HIS A 201 -4.43 -22.22 14.31
N ARG A 202 -3.81 -21.96 13.16
CA ARG A 202 -3.46 -20.63 12.66
C ARG A 202 -3.72 -20.58 11.15
N ALA A 203 -4.00 -19.39 10.63
CA ALA A 203 -3.97 -19.14 9.20
C ALA A 203 -2.51 -18.94 8.78
N SER A 204 -2.04 -19.72 7.81
CA SER A 204 -0.75 -19.49 7.16
C SER A 204 -0.87 -18.33 6.17
N GLU A 205 0.06 -17.38 6.27
CA GLU A 205 0.09 -16.17 5.45
C GLU A 205 1.45 -16.02 4.77
N MET A 206 1.55 -15.01 3.90
CA MET A 206 2.81 -14.59 3.30
C MET A 206 3.28 -13.30 3.99
N PRO A 207 4.58 -12.98 4.03
CA PRO A 207 5.67 -13.68 3.36
C PRO A 207 6.06 -15.00 4.05
N GLN A 208 6.64 -15.89 3.25
CA GLN A 208 7.38 -17.05 3.73
C GLN A 208 8.82 -16.96 3.23
N ALA A 209 9.78 -17.48 3.97
CA ALA A 209 11.19 -17.49 3.59
C ALA A 209 11.80 -18.86 3.83
N PHE A 210 12.79 -19.20 3.02
CA PHE A 210 13.42 -20.51 3.03
C PHE A 210 14.90 -20.37 2.71
N LEU A 211 15.76 -21.20 3.30
CA LEU A 211 17.04 -21.49 2.69
C LEU A 211 16.78 -22.02 1.27
N PHE A 212 17.46 -21.43 0.29
CA PHE A 212 17.16 -21.69 -1.11
C PHE A 212 17.27 -23.17 -1.46
N ASP A 213 18.35 -23.82 -1.01
CA ASP A 213 18.60 -25.24 -1.28
C ASP A 213 17.51 -26.13 -0.71
N VAL A 214 17.05 -25.84 0.51
CA VAL A 214 15.96 -26.60 1.16
C VAL A 214 14.69 -26.55 0.34
N ILE A 215 14.25 -25.36 -0.08
CA ILE A 215 12.98 -25.25 -0.80
C ILE A 215 13.12 -25.74 -2.25
N TYR A 216 14.25 -25.49 -2.90
CA TYR A 216 14.49 -25.97 -4.26
C TYR A 216 14.51 -27.49 -4.32
N ASP A 217 15.21 -28.16 -3.40
CA ASP A 217 15.23 -29.63 -3.28
C ASP A 217 13.84 -30.18 -2.96
N ALA A 218 13.06 -29.49 -2.11
CA ALA A 218 11.69 -29.89 -1.81
C ALA A 218 10.80 -29.87 -3.06
N TYR A 219 10.95 -28.84 -3.92
CA TYR A 219 10.24 -28.77 -5.20
C TYR A 219 10.72 -29.80 -6.22
N GLN A 220 12.02 -30.12 -6.25
CA GLN A 220 12.56 -31.17 -7.13
C GLN A 220 12.04 -32.56 -6.77
N GLN A 221 11.86 -32.85 -5.48
CA GLN A 221 11.32 -34.11 -4.98
C GLN A 221 9.78 -34.16 -4.92
N CYS A 222 9.12 -33.02 -5.14
CA CYS A 222 7.68 -32.88 -5.00
C CYS A 222 6.95 -33.76 -6.03
N SER A 223 5.95 -34.50 -5.56
CA SER A 223 5.12 -35.32 -6.43
C SER A 223 4.23 -34.43 -7.32
N ASP A 224 3.86 -34.92 -8.51
CA ASP A 224 2.91 -34.20 -9.37
C ASP A 224 1.57 -33.92 -8.68
N TYR A 225 1.12 -34.83 -7.81
CA TYR A 225 -0.09 -34.63 -7.00
C TYR A 225 0.03 -33.41 -6.08
N ASP A 226 1.14 -33.30 -5.34
CA ASP A 226 1.37 -32.16 -4.44
C ASP A 226 1.63 -30.87 -5.22
N LEU A 227 2.26 -30.93 -6.40
CA LEU A 227 2.40 -29.79 -7.30
C LEU A 227 1.04 -29.29 -7.83
N GLU A 228 0.07 -30.20 -8.00
CA GLU A 228 -1.26 -29.87 -8.52
C GLU A 228 -2.20 -29.33 -7.42
N PHE A 229 -2.27 -30.03 -6.29
CA PHE A 229 -3.28 -29.77 -5.25
C PHE A 229 -2.72 -29.11 -3.98
N GLY A 230 -1.39 -29.06 -3.82
CA GLY A 230 -0.76 -28.40 -2.69
C GLY A 230 -1.05 -26.90 -2.67
N THR A 231 -1.14 -26.34 -1.47
CA THR A 231 -1.36 -24.90 -1.25
C THR A 231 -0.27 -24.23 -0.44
N GLU A 232 0.59 -25.00 0.22
CA GLU A 232 1.47 -24.56 1.31
C GLU A 232 2.93 -24.97 1.06
N CYS A 233 3.84 -24.01 0.98
CA CYS A 233 5.27 -24.26 0.71
C CYS A 233 5.99 -24.80 1.95
N LEU A 234 5.60 -24.36 3.15
CA LEU A 234 6.15 -24.87 4.41
C LEU A 234 5.88 -26.38 4.56
N GLN A 235 4.74 -26.84 4.04
CA GLN A 235 4.37 -28.25 4.02
C GLN A 235 5.26 -29.07 3.07
N LEU A 236 5.67 -28.50 1.93
CA LEU A 236 6.61 -29.16 1.02
C LEU A 236 8.00 -29.29 1.68
N ALA A 237 8.51 -28.21 2.29
CA ALA A 237 9.78 -28.23 3.01
C ALA A 237 9.78 -29.27 4.15
N LEU A 238 8.66 -29.40 4.88
CA LEU A 238 8.51 -30.41 5.92
C LEU A 238 8.46 -31.83 5.35
N LYS A 239 7.64 -32.06 4.31
CA LYS A 239 7.38 -33.41 3.76
C LYS A 239 8.58 -33.98 3.03
N TYR A 240 9.27 -33.17 2.23
CA TYR A 240 10.32 -33.61 1.31
C TYR A 240 11.74 -33.37 1.81
N CYS A 241 11.92 -32.44 2.76
CA CYS A 241 13.24 -32.08 3.31
C CYS A 241 13.30 -32.12 4.84
N HIS A 242 12.26 -32.64 5.50
CA HIS A 242 12.17 -32.76 6.97
C HIS A 242 12.41 -31.44 7.72
N THR A 243 12.19 -30.30 7.06
CA THR A 243 12.48 -28.98 7.60
C THR A 243 11.27 -28.43 8.33
N LYS A 244 11.39 -28.25 9.64
CA LYS A 244 10.32 -27.69 10.48
C LYS A 244 10.37 -26.17 10.44
N ALA A 245 9.40 -25.57 9.74
CA ALA A 245 9.34 -24.13 9.61
C ALA A 245 9.07 -23.41 10.95
N LYS A 246 9.77 -22.30 11.17
CA LYS A 246 9.45 -21.37 12.25
C LYS A 246 8.22 -20.53 11.88
N LEU A 247 7.21 -20.53 12.75
CA LEU A 247 6.00 -19.72 12.56
C LEU A 247 6.14 -18.40 13.33
N LEU A 248 5.82 -17.28 12.66
CA LEU A 248 5.96 -15.94 13.20
C LEU A 248 4.64 -15.18 13.12
N GLU A 249 4.26 -14.52 14.21
CA GLU A 249 3.05 -13.68 14.22
C GLU A 249 3.21 -12.49 13.27
N GLY A 250 2.23 -12.35 12.36
CA GLY A 250 2.13 -11.31 11.35
C GLY A 250 0.99 -10.32 11.63
N SER A 251 1.12 -9.11 11.07
CA SER A 251 0.10 -8.06 11.22
C SER A 251 -1.20 -8.41 10.48
N PRO A 252 -2.34 -7.79 10.84
CA PRO A 252 -3.59 -7.95 10.09
C PRO A 252 -3.48 -7.57 8.60
N ASP A 253 -2.53 -6.69 8.24
CA ASP A 253 -2.35 -6.14 6.90
C ASP A 253 -1.85 -7.18 5.89
N LEU A 254 -1.30 -8.31 6.35
CA LEU A 254 -0.78 -9.36 5.48
C LEU A 254 -1.83 -10.09 4.66
N TRP A 255 -3.11 -9.82 4.89
CA TRP A 255 -4.24 -10.49 4.25
C TRP A 255 -4.21 -10.42 2.70
N LYS A 256 -4.82 -11.42 2.06
CA LYS A 256 -4.79 -11.58 0.61
C LYS A 256 -5.99 -10.92 -0.06
N VAL A 257 -5.75 -10.03 -1.02
CA VAL A 257 -6.82 -9.52 -1.89
C VAL A 257 -7.36 -10.66 -2.76
N THR A 258 -8.59 -11.08 -2.46
CA THR A 258 -9.21 -12.29 -3.01
C THR A 258 -10.56 -11.99 -3.66
N TYR A 259 -11.36 -11.13 -3.06
CA TYR A 259 -12.73 -10.77 -3.47
C TYR A 259 -12.81 -9.31 -3.94
N LYS A 260 -13.98 -8.88 -4.41
CA LYS A 260 -14.19 -7.47 -4.80
C LYS A 260 -14.16 -6.50 -3.62
N GLN A 261 -14.77 -6.89 -2.49
CA GLN A 261 -14.77 -6.07 -1.26
C GLN A 261 -13.37 -5.75 -0.77
N ASP A 262 -12.44 -6.68 -1.01
CA ASP A 262 -11.04 -6.55 -0.67
C ASP A 262 -10.35 -5.42 -1.47
N LEU A 263 -10.75 -5.21 -2.74
CA LEU A 263 -10.24 -4.07 -3.52
C LEU A 263 -10.66 -2.74 -2.90
N TYR A 264 -11.86 -2.65 -2.33
CA TYR A 264 -12.31 -1.44 -1.65
C TYR A 264 -11.49 -1.20 -0.37
N ALA A 265 -11.27 -2.25 0.43
CA ALA A 265 -10.42 -2.15 1.61
C ALA A 265 -8.99 -1.72 1.24
N ALA A 266 -8.41 -2.32 0.19
CA ALA A 266 -7.09 -1.97 -0.29
C ALA A 266 -7.02 -0.53 -0.81
N GLU A 267 -8.04 -0.06 -1.56
CA GLU A 267 -8.13 1.33 -2.01
C GLU A 267 -8.17 2.30 -0.83
N SER A 268 -9.02 2.03 0.17
CA SER A 268 -9.11 2.86 1.37
C SER A 268 -7.80 2.90 2.15
N MET A 269 -7.13 1.77 2.36
CA MET A 269 -5.84 1.73 3.04
C MET A 269 -4.76 2.51 2.26
N ILE A 270 -4.75 2.40 0.93
CA ILE A 270 -3.83 3.16 0.08
C ILE A 270 -4.10 4.66 0.20
N LYS A 271 -5.36 5.10 0.06
CA LYS A 271 -5.76 6.51 0.20
C LYS A 271 -5.37 7.06 1.56
N GLU A 272 -5.64 6.33 2.63
CA GLU A 272 -5.27 6.71 3.99
C GLU A 272 -3.76 6.94 4.11
N LYS A 273 -2.95 5.99 3.63
CA LYS A 273 -1.48 6.05 3.71
C LYS A 273 -0.90 7.28 2.98
N ILE A 274 -1.39 7.58 1.77
CA ILE A 274 -0.89 8.73 0.99
C ILE A 274 -1.51 10.07 1.42
N SER A 275 -2.47 10.06 2.35
CA SER A 275 -3.09 11.26 2.91
C SER A 275 -2.44 11.73 4.21
N GLN A 276 -1.47 10.99 4.74
CA GLN A 276 -0.77 11.33 5.99
C GLN A 276 0.23 12.48 5.84
N GLU A 277 0.43 13.02 4.64
CA GLU A 277 1.31 14.15 4.39
C GLU A 277 0.66 15.17 3.45
N ILE A 278 0.77 16.44 3.83
CA ILE A 278 0.32 17.59 3.05
C ILE A 278 1.44 18.62 3.03
N CYS A 279 1.75 19.15 1.84
CA CYS A 279 2.73 20.22 1.68
C CYS A 279 2.05 21.51 1.22
N VAL A 280 2.20 22.58 2.02
CA VAL A 280 1.72 23.92 1.71
C VAL A 280 2.78 24.68 0.92
N VAL A 281 2.43 25.16 -0.27
CA VAL A 281 3.32 25.89 -1.18
C VAL A 281 2.92 27.36 -1.18
N VAL A 282 3.88 28.26 -0.90
CA VAL A 282 3.70 29.72 -0.79
C VAL A 282 4.73 30.45 -1.66
N ASN A 283 4.41 31.59 -2.27
CA ASN A 283 5.31 32.24 -3.23
C ASN A 283 5.94 33.55 -2.72
N THR A 284 5.24 34.34 -1.88
CA THR A 284 5.73 35.67 -1.43
C THR A 284 5.66 35.91 0.09
N LYS A 285 6.30 36.99 0.58
CA LYS A 285 6.29 37.38 2.01
C LYS A 285 4.90 37.74 2.55
N ASP A 286 4.01 38.29 1.72
CA ASP A 286 2.62 38.56 2.13
C ASP A 286 1.80 37.26 2.17
N GLU A 287 2.09 36.32 1.26
CA GLU A 287 1.53 34.96 1.25
C GLU A 287 2.07 34.07 2.38
N GLU A 288 3.27 34.35 2.90
CA GLU A 288 3.80 33.66 4.08
C GLU A 288 2.86 33.85 5.28
N SER A 289 2.21 35.01 5.42
CA SER A 289 1.30 35.29 6.54
C SER A 289 0.02 34.45 6.48
N VAL A 290 -0.72 34.47 5.37
CA VAL A 290 -1.96 33.69 5.22
C VAL A 290 -1.69 32.20 4.99
N GLY A 291 -0.58 31.85 4.35
CA GLY A 291 -0.12 30.48 4.21
C GLY A 291 0.23 29.88 5.58
N TYR A 292 0.81 30.67 6.48
CA TYR A 292 1.04 30.28 7.87
C TYR A 292 -0.28 30.05 8.62
N LEU A 293 -1.25 30.97 8.50
CA LEU A 293 -2.57 30.81 9.13
C LEU A 293 -3.30 29.54 8.66
N LEU A 294 -3.30 29.29 7.35
CA LEU A 294 -3.89 28.07 6.79
C LEU A 294 -3.17 26.82 7.28
N LYS A 295 -1.83 26.87 7.34
CA LYS A 295 -1.02 25.77 7.85
C LYS A 295 -1.33 25.45 9.31
N GLU A 296 -1.52 26.45 10.17
CA GLU A 296 -1.96 26.26 11.56
C GLU A 296 -3.38 25.68 11.63
N ALA A 297 -4.32 26.22 10.84
CA ALA A 297 -5.68 25.69 10.78
C ALA A 297 -5.70 24.21 10.35
N LEU A 298 -4.93 23.84 9.33
CA LEU A 298 -4.76 22.47 8.90
C LEU A 298 -4.18 21.59 10.01
N ARG A 299 -3.19 22.06 10.77
CA ARG A 299 -2.61 21.28 11.89
C ARG A 299 -3.61 21.03 13.00
N ASN A 300 -4.45 22.01 13.31
CA ASN A 300 -5.45 21.91 14.36
C ASN A 300 -6.64 21.01 13.96
N GLU A 301 -7.07 21.10 12.70
CA GLU A 301 -8.19 20.29 12.20
C GLU A 301 -7.76 18.86 11.82
N LEU A 302 -6.55 18.70 11.30
CA LEU A 302 -6.02 17.42 10.78
C LEU A 302 -4.91 16.87 11.70
N ASN A 303 -5.26 16.64 12.98
CA ASN A 303 -4.34 16.31 14.09
C ASN A 303 -3.36 15.13 13.84
N CYS A 304 -3.62 14.26 12.86
CA CYS A 304 -2.79 13.09 12.55
C CYS A 304 -1.97 13.22 11.26
N ILE A 305 -2.08 14.35 10.54
CA ILE A 305 -1.45 14.55 9.23
C ILE A 305 -0.17 15.39 9.39
N ASN A 306 0.93 14.93 8.79
CA ASN A 306 2.17 15.69 8.73
C ASN A 306 2.02 16.86 7.75
N ILE A 307 2.11 18.09 8.26
CA ILE A 307 1.95 19.31 7.46
C ILE A 307 3.27 20.07 7.39
N THR A 308 3.82 20.12 6.17
CA THR A 308 5.05 20.83 5.82
C THR A 308 4.75 22.08 5.00
N SER A 309 5.72 22.97 4.84
CA SER A 309 5.59 24.14 3.97
C SER A 309 6.88 24.40 3.19
N THR A 310 6.75 24.84 1.95
CA THR A 310 7.88 25.16 1.07
C THR A 310 7.60 26.44 0.28
N PRO A 311 8.61 27.30 0.03
CA PRO A 311 8.47 28.36 -0.95
C PRO A 311 8.34 27.79 -2.37
N LEU A 312 7.66 28.51 -3.28
CA LEU A 312 7.54 28.17 -4.70
C LEU A 312 8.84 28.44 -5.49
N ASP A 313 9.57 29.49 -5.08
CA ASP A 313 10.89 29.87 -5.62
C ASP A 313 11.97 28.89 -5.15
N LEU A 314 11.99 27.71 -5.75
CA LEU A 314 13.00 26.69 -5.48
C LEU A 314 14.10 26.80 -6.55
N PRO A 315 15.33 27.28 -6.23
CA PRO A 315 16.49 26.94 -7.05
C PRO A 315 16.61 25.41 -7.12
N GLY A 316 17.07 24.87 -8.26
CA GLY A 316 16.93 23.45 -8.65
C GLY A 316 17.42 22.35 -7.68
N ARG A 317 18.00 22.68 -6.51
CA ARG A 317 18.29 21.73 -5.43
C ARG A 317 17.10 21.45 -4.51
N ASP A 318 16.23 22.42 -4.24
CA ASP A 318 15.14 22.22 -3.27
C ASP A 318 13.89 21.58 -3.89
N THR A 319 13.72 21.70 -5.21
CA THR A 319 12.73 20.93 -5.99
C THR A 319 12.99 19.42 -5.90
N GLN A 320 14.25 18.99 -5.76
CA GLN A 320 14.59 17.59 -5.51
C GLN A 320 14.18 17.14 -4.10
N ASN A 321 14.37 17.96 -3.06
CA ASN A 321 13.99 17.62 -1.69
C ASN A 321 12.48 17.38 -1.54
N PHE A 322 11.66 18.19 -2.23
CA PHE A 322 10.20 18.06 -2.27
C PHE A 322 9.73 16.75 -2.94
N LEU A 323 10.34 16.39 -4.07
CA LEU A 323 10.05 15.13 -4.76
C LEU A 323 10.51 13.90 -3.97
N MET A 324 11.52 14.06 -3.11
CA MET A 324 12.05 12.98 -2.26
C MET A 324 11.17 12.65 -1.05
N ALA A 325 10.31 13.57 -0.60
CA ALA A 325 9.44 13.36 0.56
C ALA A 325 8.28 12.36 0.32
N GLN A 326 8.02 11.94 -0.93
CA GLN A 326 6.86 11.10 -1.30
C GLN A 326 5.49 11.72 -0.90
N CYS A 327 5.38 13.05 -0.92
CA CYS A 327 4.12 13.75 -0.72
C CYS A 327 3.25 13.70 -1.99
N TYR A 328 1.94 13.46 -1.85
CA TYR A 328 0.97 13.40 -2.96
C TYR A 328 -0.19 14.38 -2.80
N SER A 329 -0.06 15.36 -1.91
CA SER A 329 -1.10 16.32 -1.54
C SER A 329 -0.49 17.71 -1.38
N PHE A 330 -0.84 18.62 -2.28
CA PHE A 330 -0.27 19.96 -2.33
C PHE A 330 -1.35 21.02 -2.17
N ILE A 331 -1.05 22.04 -1.36
CA ILE A 331 -1.93 23.19 -1.16
C ILE A 331 -1.16 24.39 -1.67
N HIS A 332 -1.52 24.86 -2.86
CA HIS A 332 -0.91 26.03 -3.46
C HIS A 332 -1.69 27.26 -3.02
N VAL A 333 -1.09 28.11 -2.19
CA VAL A 333 -1.71 29.33 -1.70
C VAL A 333 -1.35 30.46 -2.65
N ASN A 334 -2.35 31.10 -3.26
CA ASN A 334 -2.19 32.27 -4.12
C ASN A 334 -2.99 33.44 -3.53
N VAL A 335 -2.30 34.54 -3.21
CA VAL A 335 -2.92 35.76 -2.71
C VAL A 335 -3.02 36.77 -3.85
N VAL A 336 -4.26 37.18 -4.14
CA VAL A 336 -4.60 38.40 -4.90
C VAL A 336 -4.33 38.36 -6.41
N SER A 337 -3.44 37.51 -6.95
CA SER A 337 -3.21 37.46 -8.41
C SER A 337 -4.17 36.48 -9.11
N SER A 338 -4.81 36.94 -10.20
CA SER A 338 -5.47 36.05 -11.17
C SER A 338 -4.45 35.34 -12.08
N ASP A 339 -3.18 35.29 -11.67
CA ASP A 339 -2.11 34.83 -12.54
C ASP A 339 -2.07 33.31 -12.59
N SER A 340 -2.47 32.76 -13.74
CA SER A 340 -2.41 31.34 -14.01
C SER A 340 -0.98 30.84 -14.21
N HIS A 341 -0.01 31.71 -14.49
CA HIS A 341 1.35 31.30 -14.86
C HIS A 341 2.07 30.57 -13.73
N GLU A 342 1.93 31.01 -12.49
CA GLU A 342 2.60 30.39 -11.34
C GLU A 342 2.02 29.01 -11.03
N THR A 343 0.69 28.91 -11.04
CA THR A 343 -0.01 27.64 -10.87
C THR A 343 0.35 26.67 -12.00
N GLN A 344 0.42 27.16 -13.25
CA GLN A 344 0.86 26.35 -14.40
C GLN A 344 2.30 25.87 -14.23
N ARG A 345 3.23 26.75 -13.82
CA ARG A 345 4.63 26.37 -13.57
C ARG A 345 4.74 25.30 -12.49
N PHE A 346 4.02 25.45 -11.38
CA PHE A 346 3.98 24.46 -10.31
C PHE A 346 3.44 23.11 -10.79
N LEU A 347 2.34 23.12 -11.55
CA LEU A 347 1.75 21.90 -12.11
C LEU A 347 2.67 21.22 -13.11
N SER A 348 3.39 21.98 -13.96
CA SER A 348 4.38 21.40 -14.86
C SER A 348 5.49 20.67 -14.11
N ILE A 349 5.97 21.20 -12.98
CA ILE A 349 6.95 20.51 -12.12
C ILE A 349 6.39 19.18 -11.60
N ILE A 350 5.12 19.15 -11.19
CA ILE A 350 4.46 17.91 -10.74
C ILE A 350 4.31 16.92 -11.89
N GLU A 351 3.90 17.37 -13.07
CA GLU A 351 3.69 16.53 -14.26
C GLU A 351 4.99 15.92 -14.79
N GLU A 352 6.10 16.66 -14.72
CA GLU A 352 7.44 16.18 -15.07
C GLU A 352 8.01 15.19 -14.04
N SER A 353 7.43 15.11 -12.84
CA SER A 353 7.87 14.20 -11.80
C SER A 353 7.30 12.78 -11.94
N SER A 354 7.85 11.84 -11.17
CA SER A 354 7.32 10.47 -11.10
C SER A 354 6.14 10.31 -10.13
N LEU A 355 5.69 11.37 -9.43
CA LEU A 355 4.63 11.26 -8.42
C LEU A 355 3.29 10.85 -9.03
N PRO A 356 2.78 11.53 -10.09
CA PRO A 356 1.47 11.22 -10.65
C PRO A 356 1.40 9.84 -11.32
N LEU A 357 2.56 9.30 -11.69
CA LEU A 357 2.68 7.94 -12.20
C LEU A 357 2.32 6.91 -11.12
N LEU A 358 2.70 7.14 -9.86
CA LEU A 358 2.51 6.18 -8.77
C LEU A 358 1.14 6.28 -8.11
N TYR A 359 0.64 7.50 -7.91
CA TYR A 359 -0.63 7.80 -7.25
C TYR A 359 -1.27 9.08 -7.81
N PRO A 360 -2.60 9.24 -7.74
CA PRO A 360 -3.24 10.51 -8.05
C PRO A 360 -2.77 11.62 -7.10
N VAL A 361 -2.15 12.66 -7.66
CA VAL A 361 -1.67 13.83 -6.90
C VAL A 361 -2.82 14.80 -6.71
N VAL A 362 -3.12 15.20 -5.47
CA VAL A 362 -4.14 16.21 -5.17
C VAL A 362 -3.46 17.57 -5.10
N VAL A 363 -3.99 18.55 -5.83
CA VAL A 363 -3.57 19.95 -5.76
C VAL A 363 -4.79 20.80 -5.45
N VAL A 364 -4.76 21.49 -4.32
CA VAL A 364 -5.80 22.48 -3.96
C VAL A 364 -5.21 23.87 -4.14
N LEU A 365 -5.73 24.62 -5.11
CA LEU A 365 -5.41 26.02 -5.29
C LEU A 365 -6.27 26.85 -4.34
N VAL A 366 -5.66 27.45 -3.32
CA VAL A 366 -6.34 28.25 -2.31
C VAL A 366 -6.18 29.73 -2.65
N CYS A 367 -7.30 30.42 -2.82
CA CYS A 367 -7.35 31.85 -3.07
C CYS A 367 -8.01 32.57 -1.89
N PHE A 368 -7.26 33.46 -1.24
CA PHE A 368 -7.79 34.33 -0.19
C PHE A 368 -8.46 35.56 -0.81
N LEU A 369 -9.70 35.84 -0.42
CA LEU A 369 -10.52 36.92 -0.98
C LEU A 369 -11.30 37.64 0.10
N ASP A 370 -11.30 38.96 0.09
CA ASP A 370 -12.25 39.73 0.90
C ASP A 370 -13.56 39.91 0.12
N PHE A 371 -14.60 39.16 0.52
CA PHE A 371 -15.92 39.21 -0.13
C PHE A 371 -16.65 40.55 0.04
N THR A 372 -16.17 41.42 0.93
CA THR A 372 -16.74 42.76 1.09
C THR A 372 -16.24 43.73 0.01
N LEU A 373 -15.04 43.47 -0.53
CA LEU A 373 -14.41 44.30 -1.55
C LEU A 373 -14.71 43.83 -2.97
N VAL A 374 -14.83 42.52 -3.17
CA VAL A 374 -15.08 41.92 -4.50
C VAL A 374 -16.23 40.93 -4.44
N PRO A 375 -17.30 41.11 -5.24
CA PRO A 375 -18.40 40.14 -5.33
C PRO A 375 -17.89 38.76 -5.75
N LEU A 376 -18.36 37.72 -5.05
CA LEU A 376 -17.97 36.33 -5.30
C LEU A 376 -18.16 35.92 -6.76
N THR A 377 -19.26 36.34 -7.39
CA THR A 377 -19.59 36.03 -8.80
C THR A 377 -18.52 36.53 -9.76
N GLN A 378 -18.07 37.78 -9.60
CA GLN A 378 -17.05 38.38 -10.45
C GLN A 378 -15.70 37.65 -10.31
N LYS A 379 -15.34 37.23 -9.10
CA LYS A 379 -14.09 36.49 -8.92
C LYS A 379 -14.18 35.05 -9.43
N MET A 380 -15.31 34.37 -9.25
CA MET A 380 -15.53 33.04 -9.82
C MET A 380 -15.38 33.06 -11.35
N GLU A 381 -15.90 34.07 -12.04
CA GLU A 381 -15.72 34.26 -13.47
C GLU A 381 -14.23 34.39 -13.87
N SER A 382 -13.45 35.13 -13.07
CA SER A 382 -12.00 35.28 -13.30
C SER A 382 -11.20 34.00 -13.09
N LEU A 383 -11.76 33.00 -12.41
CA LEU A 383 -11.09 31.74 -12.06
C LEU A 383 -11.60 30.53 -12.86
N VAL A 384 -12.45 30.76 -13.87
CA VAL A 384 -12.98 29.68 -14.73
C VAL A 384 -11.88 28.89 -15.44
N TRP A 385 -10.70 29.49 -15.65
CA TRP A 385 -9.53 28.82 -16.24
C TRP A 385 -9.07 27.59 -15.45
N ILE A 386 -9.32 27.53 -14.13
CA ILE A 386 -8.98 26.36 -13.29
C ILE A 386 -9.67 25.11 -13.82
N ARG A 387 -10.89 25.24 -14.35
CA ARG A 387 -11.65 24.11 -14.90
C ARG A 387 -10.95 23.51 -16.12
N ASP A 388 -10.42 24.35 -16.99
CA ASP A 388 -9.76 23.89 -18.21
C ASP A 388 -8.37 23.34 -17.91
N LEU A 389 -7.62 24.00 -17.01
CA LEU A 389 -6.35 23.47 -16.50
C LEU A 389 -6.53 22.13 -15.79
N ALA A 390 -7.56 21.96 -14.97
CA ALA A 390 -7.87 20.71 -14.29
C ALA A 390 -8.15 19.56 -15.28
N LYS A 391 -8.77 19.83 -16.43
CA LYS A 391 -8.98 18.81 -17.47
C LYS A 391 -7.66 18.38 -18.12
N GLU A 392 -6.73 19.31 -18.29
CA GLU A 392 -5.41 19.03 -18.87
C GLU A 392 -4.58 18.17 -17.92
N VAL A 393 -4.35 18.63 -16.69
CA VAL A 393 -3.49 17.94 -15.72
C VAL A 393 -4.09 16.62 -15.21
N LYS A 394 -5.41 16.43 -15.34
CA LYS A 394 -6.06 15.14 -15.07
C LYS A 394 -5.57 14.02 -16.00
N LYS A 395 -5.13 14.34 -17.22
CA LYS A 395 -4.51 13.36 -18.14
C LYS A 395 -3.20 12.83 -17.57
N SER A 396 -2.52 13.66 -16.80
CA SER A 396 -1.29 13.37 -16.07
C SER A 396 -1.55 12.86 -14.65
N ASN A 397 -2.79 12.43 -14.31
CA ASN A 397 -3.18 11.93 -12.99
C ASN A 397 -3.04 12.95 -11.83
N VAL A 398 -3.19 14.23 -12.14
CA VAL A 398 -3.27 15.32 -11.15
C VAL A 398 -4.72 15.76 -10.97
N LEU A 399 -5.17 15.88 -9.73
CA LEU A 399 -6.51 16.28 -9.33
C LEU A 399 -6.45 17.72 -8.79
N LEU A 400 -6.70 18.68 -9.68
CA LEU A 400 -6.71 20.10 -9.33
C LEU A 400 -8.12 20.55 -8.93
N SER A 401 -8.26 21.17 -7.76
CA SER A 401 -9.48 21.83 -7.30
C SER A 401 -9.16 23.24 -6.80
N GLY A 402 -10.10 24.18 -6.93
CA GLY A 402 -9.97 25.52 -6.35
C GLY A 402 -10.75 25.65 -5.05
N LEU A 403 -10.21 26.40 -4.09
CA LEU A 403 -10.86 26.73 -2.83
C LEU A 403 -10.72 28.24 -2.57
N LEU A 404 -11.85 28.91 -2.44
CA LEU A 404 -11.92 30.32 -2.07
C LEU A 404 -12.11 30.42 -0.56
N ILE A 405 -11.24 31.14 0.13
CA ILE A 405 -11.34 31.39 1.57
C ILE A 405 -11.62 32.87 1.80
N ASN A 406 -12.65 33.18 2.58
CA ASN A 406 -12.96 34.56 2.94
C ASN A 406 -11.89 35.15 3.86
N HIS A 407 -11.16 36.15 3.38
CA HIS A 407 -10.20 36.93 4.15
C HIS A 407 -10.90 38.15 4.78
N SER A 408 -11.71 37.90 5.82
CA SER A 408 -12.43 38.96 6.54
C SER A 408 -11.50 39.74 7.49
N GLN A 409 -11.78 41.04 7.69
CA GLN A 409 -11.18 41.81 8.78
C GLN A 409 -11.72 41.41 10.17
N ASP A 410 -12.82 40.67 10.22
CA ASP A 410 -13.36 40.05 11.43
C ASP A 410 -12.59 38.75 11.70
N GLU A 411 -11.74 38.77 12.74
CA GLU A 411 -10.88 37.63 13.10
C GLU A 411 -11.68 36.34 13.35
N GLN A 412 -12.88 36.45 13.93
CA GLN A 412 -13.70 35.28 14.21
C GLN A 412 -14.19 34.63 12.90
N LYS A 413 -14.66 35.45 11.95
CA LYS A 413 -15.11 34.95 10.64
C LYS A 413 -13.96 34.38 9.82
N LEU A 414 -12.79 35.00 9.89
CA LEU A 414 -11.59 34.48 9.23
C LEU A 414 -11.22 33.10 9.79
N GLN A 415 -11.25 32.94 11.11
CA GLN A 415 -10.97 31.67 11.77
C GLN A 415 -11.99 30.58 11.38
N GLU A 416 -13.28 30.92 11.33
CA GLU A 416 -14.34 30.00 10.88
C GLU A 416 -14.12 29.55 9.43
N SER A 417 -13.81 30.48 8.51
CA SER A 417 -13.51 30.17 7.11
C SER A 417 -12.23 29.35 6.95
N LEU A 418 -11.19 29.59 7.76
CA LEU A 418 -9.96 28.79 7.76
C LEU A 418 -10.21 27.36 8.22
N GLN A 419 -11.01 27.16 9.27
CA GLN A 419 -11.39 25.83 9.76
C GLN A 419 -12.23 25.06 8.73
N GLN A 420 -13.23 25.72 8.14
CA GLN A 420 -14.01 25.14 7.06
C GLN A 420 -13.14 24.79 5.84
N GLY A 421 -12.21 25.67 5.47
CA GLY A 421 -11.24 25.45 4.40
C GLY A 421 -10.36 24.23 4.67
N ALA A 422 -9.82 24.10 5.88
CA ALA A 422 -9.03 22.94 6.30
C ALA A 422 -9.83 21.63 6.23
N SER A 423 -11.10 21.64 6.65
CA SER A 423 -12.00 20.47 6.56
C SER A 423 -12.29 20.06 5.11
N ILE A 424 -12.53 21.04 4.23
CA ILE A 424 -12.71 20.80 2.78
C ILE A 424 -11.44 20.20 2.17
N ILE A 425 -10.27 20.77 2.47
CA ILE A 425 -8.97 20.27 2.01
C ILE A 425 -8.76 18.83 2.48
N GLY A 426 -9.00 18.54 3.76
CA GLY A 426 -8.89 17.18 4.30
C GLY A 426 -9.79 16.19 3.56
N SER A 427 -11.02 16.60 3.21
CA SER A 427 -11.95 15.80 2.44
C SER A 427 -11.47 15.53 1.00
N LEU A 428 -10.95 16.56 0.32
CA LEU A 428 -10.39 16.43 -1.03
C LEU A 428 -9.18 15.48 -1.05
N VAL A 429 -8.29 15.63 -0.07
CA VAL A 429 -7.09 14.79 0.08
C VAL A 429 -7.46 13.34 0.37
N LYS A 430 -8.43 13.10 1.27
CA LYS A 430 -8.88 11.77 1.65
C LYS A 430 -9.60 11.05 0.52
N GLU A 431 -10.54 11.72 -0.15
CA GLU A 431 -11.38 11.08 -1.16
C GLU A 431 -10.67 10.86 -2.50
N ARG A 432 -9.78 11.79 -2.88
CA ARG A 432 -9.09 11.81 -4.19
C ARG A 432 -10.06 11.60 -5.36
N SER A 433 -11.23 12.21 -5.25
CA SER A 433 -12.30 12.03 -6.23
C SER A 433 -12.05 12.89 -7.46
N SER A 434 -11.92 12.24 -8.61
CA SER A 434 -11.75 12.94 -9.89
C SER A 434 -13.00 13.71 -10.36
N ALA A 435 -14.14 13.54 -9.67
CA ALA A 435 -15.38 14.26 -9.92
C ALA A 435 -15.34 15.71 -9.41
N LEU A 436 -14.50 16.00 -8.41
CA LEU A 436 -14.33 17.34 -7.83
C LEU A 436 -13.19 18.13 -8.51
N ALA A 437 -12.48 17.53 -9.46
CA ALA A 437 -11.47 18.21 -10.23
C ALA A 437 -12.08 19.33 -11.09
N GLY A 438 -11.47 20.51 -11.03
CA GLY A 438 -11.91 21.72 -11.72
C GLY A 438 -13.07 22.47 -11.04
N GLN A 439 -13.53 22.02 -9.87
CA GLN A 439 -14.55 22.72 -9.10
C GLN A 439 -13.93 23.89 -8.30
N LEU A 440 -14.73 24.94 -8.11
CA LEU A 440 -14.46 26.06 -7.22
C LEU A 440 -15.31 25.89 -5.96
N LEU A 441 -14.66 25.59 -4.84
CA LEU A 441 -15.28 25.46 -3.53
C LEU A 441 -15.12 26.77 -2.75
N VAL A 442 -15.96 26.97 -1.73
CA VAL A 442 -15.96 28.19 -0.90
C VAL A 442 -15.99 27.82 0.57
N ALA A 443 -15.16 28.49 1.36
CA ALA A 443 -15.07 28.40 2.81
C ALA A 443 -15.15 29.79 3.45
#